data_AF-A0A9K3GPC4-F1
#
_entry.id   AF-A0A9K3GPC4-F1
#
_cell.length_a   1.000
_cell.length_b   1.000
_cell.length_c   1.000
_cell.angle_alpha   90.00
_cell.angle_beta   90.00
_cell.angle_gamma   90.00
#
_symmetry.space_group_name_H-M   'P 1'
#
loop_
_entity.id
_entity.type
_entity.pdbx_description
1 polymer ?
#
loop_
_entity_poly.entity_id
_entity_poly.type
_entity_poly.pdbx_seq_one_letter_code
_entity_poly.pdbx_strand_id
1 'polypeptide(L)'
;MSQDLKGVNYDTLLPADKEGWLYKEGGSRHNWKRRWFVLHSGSVFYFKSQRQGLSQGGFNLEGAKLRRCSGPKREYGLSVETHNPERVYELDCGSEVT
;
A
#
# COMPACT_ATOMS: atom_id res chain seq x y z
N MET A 1 -8.66 -5.16 17.27
CA MET A 1 -7.33 -5.81 17.26
C MET A 1 -6.66 -5.47 15.95
N SER A 2 -5.68 -4.57 15.96
CA SER A 2 -4.91 -4.24 14.75
C SER A 2 -4.00 -5.43 14.43
N GLN A 3 -4.35 -6.24 13.43
CA GLN A 3 -3.44 -7.28 12.95
C GLN A 3 -2.18 -6.59 12.43
N ASP A 4 -1.02 -6.97 12.97
CA ASP A 4 0.26 -6.48 12.45
C ASP A 4 0.54 -7.19 11.12
N LEU A 5 0.35 -6.49 10.01
CA LEU A 5 0.54 -7.01 8.65
C LEU A 5 2.00 -6.93 8.19
N LYS A 6 2.94 -6.71 9.11
CA LYS A 6 4.39 -6.75 8.88
C LYS A 6 4.93 -8.16 9.12
N GLY A 7 5.93 -8.56 8.35
CA GLY A 7 6.57 -9.87 8.52
C GLY A 7 5.88 -11.03 7.80
N VAL A 8 4.86 -10.75 6.99
CA VAL A 8 4.15 -11.78 6.21
C VAL A 8 4.98 -12.18 5.00
N ASN A 9 5.15 -13.48 4.77
CA ASN A 9 5.90 -14.00 3.62
C ASN A 9 5.10 -13.78 2.32
N TYR A 10 5.76 -13.33 1.25
CA TYR A 10 5.15 -13.18 -0.07
C TYR A 10 4.43 -14.45 -0.55
N ASP A 11 5.04 -15.63 -0.35
CA ASP A 11 4.53 -16.90 -0.89
C ASP A 11 3.17 -17.28 -0.29
N THR A 12 2.85 -16.82 0.92
CA THR A 12 1.56 -17.07 1.57
C THR A 12 0.43 -16.18 1.03
N LEU A 13 0.74 -15.22 0.16
CA LEU A 13 -0.23 -14.30 -0.46
C LEU A 13 -0.62 -14.72 -1.88
N LEU A 14 -0.21 -15.91 -2.32
CA LEU A 14 -0.49 -16.43 -3.64
C LEU A 14 -1.76 -17.33 -3.66
N PRO A 15 -2.61 -17.23 -4.70
CA PRO A 15 -2.58 -16.20 -5.74
C PRO A 15 -2.98 -14.82 -5.18
N ALA A 16 -2.32 -13.77 -5.67
CA ALA A 16 -2.68 -12.40 -5.33
C ALA A 16 -3.85 -11.91 -6.20
N ASP A 17 -4.75 -11.11 -5.63
CA ASP A 17 -5.85 -10.48 -6.38
C ASP A 17 -5.28 -9.44 -7.36
N LYS A 18 -4.28 -8.70 -6.92
CA LYS A 18 -3.51 -7.75 -7.73
C LYS A 18 -2.14 -7.50 -7.12
N GLU A 19 -1.15 -7.24 -7.95
CA GLU A 19 0.17 -6.85 -7.50
C GLU A 19 0.80 -5.81 -8.43
N GLY A 20 1.65 -4.95 -7.89
CA GLY A 20 2.24 -3.86 -8.67
C GLY A 20 3.15 -2.93 -7.88
N TRP A 21 3.93 -2.14 -8.60
CA TRP A 21 4.75 -1.09 -8.00
C TRP A 21 3.90 0.15 -7.74
N LEU A 22 3.96 0.68 -6.51
CA LEU A 22 3.45 1.99 -6.17
C LEU A 22 4.50 2.75 -5.36
N TYR A 23 4.43 4.08 -5.40
CA TYR A 23 5.11 4.92 -4.43
C TYR A 23 4.20 5.14 -3.22
N LYS A 24 4.80 5.16 -2.02
CA LYS A 24 4.10 5.46 -0.78
C LYS A 24 4.84 6.50 0.05
N GLU A 25 4.12 7.31 0.81
CA GLU A 25 4.73 8.16 1.82
C GLU A 25 5.17 7.36 3.05
N GLY A 26 6.30 7.75 3.65
CA GLY A 26 6.67 7.26 4.97
C GLY A 26 5.84 7.94 6.07
N GLY A 27 5.48 7.18 7.12
CA GLY A 27 4.66 7.72 8.22
C GLY A 27 5.40 8.72 9.10
N SER A 28 6.64 8.41 9.51
CA SER A 28 7.42 9.31 10.40
C SER A 28 8.31 10.29 9.66
N ARG A 29 8.80 9.90 8.48
CA ARG A 29 9.58 10.75 7.58
C ARG A 29 8.82 10.72 6.27
N HIS A 30 8.21 11.85 5.86
CA HIS A 30 7.35 12.03 4.69
C HIS A 30 8.07 11.85 3.34
N ASN A 31 9.02 10.92 3.27
CA ASN A 31 9.76 10.57 2.08
C ASN A 31 8.99 9.53 1.28
N TRP A 32 9.03 9.67 -0.04
CA TRP A 32 8.40 8.77 -0.99
C TRP A 32 9.28 7.56 -1.24
N LYS A 33 8.70 6.36 -1.15
CA LYS A 33 9.41 5.12 -1.39
C LYS A 33 8.62 4.23 -2.33
N ARG A 34 9.27 3.75 -3.39
CA ARG A 34 8.74 2.72 -4.27
C ARG A 34 8.69 1.38 -3.53
N ARG A 35 7.54 0.72 -3.54
CA ARG A 35 7.31 -0.59 -2.89
C ARG A 35 6.45 -1.48 -3.79
N TRP A 36 6.67 -2.77 -3.70
CA TRP A 36 5.83 -3.76 -4.38
C TRP A 36 4.62 -4.01 -3.50
N PHE A 37 3.44 -3.67 -3.99
CA PHE A 37 2.18 -3.86 -3.30
C PHE A 37 1.51 -5.13 -3.78
N VAL A 38 0.88 -5.84 -2.84
CA VAL A 38 0.12 -7.06 -3.07
C VAL A 38 -1.22 -6.89 -2.38
N LEU A 39 -2.30 -6.99 -3.15
CA LEU A 39 -3.67 -7.09 -2.66
C LEU A 39 -4.01 -8.58 -2.55
N HIS A 40 -4.42 -8.99 -1.36
CA HIS A 40 -4.83 -10.36 -1.09
C HIS A 40 -5.91 -10.36 0.00
N SER A 41 -7.08 -10.92 -0.32
CA SER A 41 -8.18 -11.12 0.63
C SER A 41 -8.60 -9.83 1.35
N GLY A 42 -8.73 -8.73 0.59
CA GLY A 42 -9.14 -7.42 1.13
C GLY A 42 -8.07 -6.70 1.97
N SER A 43 -6.87 -7.27 2.07
CA SER A 43 -5.72 -6.65 2.74
C SER A 43 -4.62 -6.32 1.75
N VAL A 44 -3.95 -5.20 2.01
CA VAL A 44 -2.84 -4.71 1.20
C VAL A 44 -1.55 -4.88 1.97
N PHE A 45 -0.58 -5.55 1.35
CA PHE A 45 0.76 -5.77 1.86
C PHE A 45 1.77 -5.03 0.98
N TYR A 46 2.89 -4.57 1.54
CA TYR A 46 3.95 -3.97 0.74
C TYR A 46 5.35 -4.48 1.08
N PHE A 47 6.15 -4.70 0.05
CA PHE A 47 7.47 -5.34 0.10
C PHE A 47 8.55 -4.41 -0.45
N LYS A 48 9.81 -4.65 -0.05
CA LYS A 48 10.96 -3.89 -0.61
C LYS A 48 11.22 -4.25 -2.08
N SER A 49 10.99 -5.49 -2.46
CA SER A 49 11.25 -6.08 -3.77
C SER A 49 10.04 -6.88 -4.25
N GLN A 50 9.95 -7.06 -5.56
CA GLN A 50 8.91 -7.88 -6.18
C GLN A 50 9.07 -9.35 -5.78
N ARG A 51 7.95 -10.01 -5.49
CA ARG A 51 7.83 -11.48 -5.39
C ARG A 51 8.72 -12.19 -4.37
N GLN A 52 9.23 -11.48 -3.37
CA GLN A 52 10.12 -12.10 -2.38
C GLN A 52 10.14 -11.35 -1.04
N GLY A 53 10.51 -12.10 0.00
CA GLY A 53 10.81 -11.59 1.32
C GLY A 53 9.58 -11.34 2.18
N LEU A 54 9.80 -10.59 3.25
CA LEU A 54 8.77 -10.30 4.25
C LEU A 54 8.15 -8.93 4.03
N SER A 55 6.83 -8.84 4.24
CA SER A 55 6.09 -7.60 4.17
C SER A 55 6.70 -6.58 5.14
N GLN A 56 6.86 -5.36 4.67
CA GLN A 56 7.36 -4.24 5.48
C GLN A 56 6.22 -3.58 6.27
N GLY A 57 4.99 -4.01 6.00
CA GLY A 57 3.75 -3.63 6.65
C GLY A 57 2.58 -3.84 5.68
N GLY A 58 1.41 -3.40 6.11
CA GLY A 58 0.20 -3.48 5.32
C GLY A 58 -0.96 -2.74 5.99
N PHE A 59 -2.11 -2.77 5.35
CA PHE A 59 -3.37 -2.25 5.87
C PHE A 59 -4.56 -3.05 5.33
N ASN A 60 -5.60 -3.17 6.14
CA ASN A 60 -6.87 -3.77 5.73
C ASN A 60 -7.76 -2.68 5.07
N LEU A 61 -8.45 -3.04 3.99
CA LEU A 61 -9.36 -2.16 3.26
C LEU A 61 -10.79 -2.18 3.80
N GLU A 62 -11.11 -3.08 4.72
CA GLU A 62 -12.42 -3.16 5.38
C GLU A 62 -12.75 -1.83 6.08
N GLY A 63 -13.83 -1.19 5.63
CA GLY A 63 -14.24 0.13 6.12
C GLY A 63 -13.29 1.28 5.74
N ALA A 64 -12.29 1.05 4.89
CA ALA A 64 -11.39 2.10 4.44
C ALA A 64 -12.10 3.09 3.50
N LYS A 65 -11.77 4.37 3.65
CA LYS A 65 -12.22 5.43 2.73
C LYS A 65 -11.10 5.76 1.76
N LEU A 66 -11.45 5.82 0.48
CA LEU A 66 -10.51 6.11 -0.60
C LEU A 66 -10.80 7.49 -1.17
N ARG A 67 -9.75 8.31 -1.32
CA ARG A 67 -9.84 9.62 -1.95
C ARG A 67 -8.76 9.77 -3.01
N ARG A 68 -9.17 10.10 -4.23
CA ARG A 68 -8.23 10.49 -5.29
C ARG A 68 -7.64 11.86 -4.96
N CYS A 69 -6.33 11.98 -5.12
CA CYS A 69 -5.57 13.19 -4.84
C CYS A 69 -4.68 13.49 -6.05
N SER A 70 -4.88 14.64 -6.67
CA SER A 70 -4.00 15.15 -7.73
C SER A 70 -3.22 16.36 -7.19
N GLY A 71 -1.91 16.37 -7.40
CA GLY A 71 -1.06 17.49 -7.01
C GLY A 71 0.16 17.63 -7.94
N PRO A 72 0.88 18.76 -7.86
CA PRO A 72 1.99 19.08 -8.78
C PRO A 72 3.18 18.10 -8.73
N LYS A 73 3.26 17.25 -7.70
CA LYS A 73 4.27 16.17 -7.59
C LYS A 73 3.69 14.77 -7.77
N ARG A 74 2.36 14.64 -7.86
CA ARG A 74 1.59 13.39 -7.75
C ARG A 74 0.30 13.52 -8.53
N GLU A 75 0.40 13.32 -9.83
CA GLU A 75 -0.73 13.44 -10.74
C GLU A 75 -1.78 12.34 -10.49
N TYR A 76 -1.34 11.17 -9.99
CA TYR A 76 -2.15 9.97 -9.81
C TYR A 76 -2.12 9.46 -8.37
N GLY A 77 -2.32 10.37 -7.43
CA GLY A 77 -2.33 10.07 -6.01
C GLY A 77 -3.62 9.42 -5.51
N LEU A 78 -3.50 8.53 -4.53
CA LEU A 78 -4.59 7.90 -3.80
C LEU A 78 -4.31 7.97 -2.30
N SER A 79 -5.22 8.61 -1.56
CA SER A 79 -5.22 8.62 -0.11
C SER A 79 -6.15 7.53 0.41
N VAL A 80 -5.65 6.72 1.34
CA VAL A 80 -6.36 5.61 1.98
C VAL A 80 -6.45 5.87 3.48
N GLU A 81 -7.65 6.21 3.94
CA GLU A 81 -7.98 6.34 5.35
C GLU A 81 -8.51 4.99 5.83
N THR A 82 -7.71 4.27 6.62
CA THR A 82 -8.11 2.96 7.15
C THR A 82 -9.02 3.13 8.36
N HIS A 83 -9.61 2.03 8.85
CA HIS A 83 -10.35 2.04 10.12
C HIS A 83 -9.48 2.49 11.31
N ASN A 84 -8.14 2.42 11.20
CA ASN A 84 -7.24 3.05 12.17
C ASN A 84 -7.07 4.55 11.83
N PRO A 85 -7.61 5.47 12.65
CA PRO A 85 -7.56 6.91 12.38
C PRO A 85 -6.16 7.51 12.54
N GLU A 86 -5.21 6.80 13.17
CA GLU A 86 -3.85 7.30 13.38
C GLU A 86 -2.99 7.27 12.11
N ARG A 87 -3.48 6.64 11.04
CA ARG A 87 -2.67 6.48 9.83
C ARG A 87 -3.48 6.56 8.54
N VAL A 88 -3.11 7.56 7.75
CA VAL A 88 -3.50 7.71 6.34
C VAL A 88 -2.36 7.21 5.46
N TYR A 89 -2.67 6.41 4.46
CA TYR A 89 -1.71 5.94 3.46
C TYR A 89 -1.85 6.76 2.19
N GLU A 90 -0.83 7.55 1.90
CA GLU A 90 -0.70 8.26 0.63
C GLU A 90 0.09 7.39 -0.35
N LEU A 91 -0.55 7.08 -1.48
CA LEU A 91 -0.03 6.24 -2.55
C LEU A 91 -0.01 7.02 -3.88
N ASP A 92 0.86 6.62 -4.80
CA ASP A 92 0.92 7.18 -6.16
C ASP A 92 1.41 6.10 -7.14
N CYS A 93 0.74 5.97 -8.29
CA CYS A 93 1.07 4.96 -9.30
C CYS A 93 2.03 5.44 -10.40
N GLY A 94 2.47 6.70 -10.38
CA GLY A 94 3.45 7.29 -11.29
C GLY A 94 2.93 7.58 -12.71
N SER A 95 1.89 6.90 -13.15
CA SER A 95 1.18 7.16 -14.41
C SER A 95 -0.28 6.68 -14.32
N GLU A 96 -1.16 7.21 -15.17
CA GLU A 96 -2.40 6.52 -15.51
C GLU A 96 -2.06 5.19 -16.18
N VAL A 97 -2.88 4.16 -15.93
CA VAL A 97 -2.77 2.89 -16.65
C VAL A 97 -3.35 3.13 -18.04
N THR A 98 -2.52 3.05 -19.09
CA THR A 98 -2.98 3.01 -20.49
C THR A 98 -3.72 1.72 -20.79
#